data_AF-A0AA88CLU2-F1
#
_entry.id   AF-A0AA88CLU2-F1
#
_cell.length_a   1.000
_cell.length_b   1.000
_cell.length_c   1.000
_cell.angle_alpha   90.00
_cell.angle_beta   90.00
_cell.angle_gamma   90.00
#
_symmetry.space_group_name_H-M   'P 1'
#
loop_
_entity.id
_entity.type
_entity.pdbx_description
1 polymer ?
#
loop_
_entity_poly.entity_id
_entity_poly.type
_entity_poly.pdbx_seq_one_letter_code
_entity_poly.pdbx_strand_id
1 'polypeptide(L)'
;MDKHIELSYCCFEAFKVLAKNYLDVKSHDLFATIERLLGETNMIPADVAENLIPKSDDEDANVCLNNLVEALEKTKEKARKISVEDA
;
A
#
# COMPACT_ATOMS: atom_id res chain seq x y z
N MET A 1 8.51 -23.99 -15.49
CA MET A 1 9.44 -22.86 -15.35
C MET A 1 8.70 -21.79 -14.56
N ASP A 2 8.80 -21.84 -13.23
CA ASP A 2 8.17 -20.82 -12.39
C ASP A 2 9.04 -19.56 -12.41
N LYS A 3 8.64 -18.61 -13.25
CA LYS A 3 9.25 -17.28 -13.28
C LYS A 3 8.83 -16.55 -12.00
N HIS A 4 9.59 -16.75 -10.93
CA HIS A 4 9.51 -15.94 -9.73
C HIS A 4 10.06 -14.57 -10.11
N ILE A 5 9.20 -13.70 -10.65
CA ILE A 5 9.51 -12.28 -10.76
C ILE A 5 9.47 -11.79 -9.31
N GLU A 6 10.64 -11.52 -8.72
CA GLU A 6 10.71 -10.69 -7.52
C GLU A 6 10.17 -9.30 -7.91
N LEU A 7 8.87 -9.12 -7.71
CA LEU A 7 8.26 -7.80 -7.77
C LEU A 7 8.85 -7.04 -6.57
N SER A 8 9.78 -6.13 -6.88
CA SER A 8 10.30 -5.18 -5.90
C SER A 8 9.14 -4.57 -5.12
N TYR A 9 9.26 -4.53 -3.79
CA TYR A 9 8.24 -3.94 -2.92
C TYR A 9 7.91 -2.51 -3.32
N CYS A 10 6.68 -2.09 -3.03
CA CYS A 10 6.20 -0.76 -3.35
C CYS A 10 6.92 0.26 -2.47
N CYS A 11 7.82 1.03 -3.06
CA CYS A 11 8.44 2.16 -2.39
C CYS A 11 7.52 3.40 -2.48
N PHE A 12 7.80 4.40 -1.66
CA PHE A 12 7.00 5.63 -1.62
C PHE A 12 6.94 6.36 -2.97
N GLU A 13 8.02 6.32 -3.76
CA GLU A 13 8.03 6.90 -5.11
C GLU A 13 7.07 6.17 -6.05
N ALA A 14 7.02 4.84 -6.00
CA ALA A 14 6.06 4.05 -6.77
C ALA A 14 4.62 4.36 -6.32
N PHE A 15 4.38 4.43 -5.01
CA PHE A 15 3.08 4.84 -4.46
C PHE A 15 2.63 6.21 -4.99
N LYS A 16 3.51 7.23 -5.01
CA LYS A 16 3.15 8.57 -5.53
C LYS A 16 2.72 8.54 -6.99
N VAL A 17 3.36 7.69 -7.81
CA VAL A 17 2.96 7.50 -9.21
C VAL A 17 1.56 6.86 -9.27
N LEU A 18 1.29 5.84 -8.46
CA LEU A 18 -0.03 5.19 -8.40
C LEU A 18 -1.12 6.13 -7.90
N ALA A 19 -0.87 6.87 -6.82
CA ALA A 19 -1.81 7.85 -6.25
C ALA A 19 -2.18 8.93 -7.28
N LYS A 20 -1.20 9.43 -8.03
CA LYS A 20 -1.46 10.36 -9.12
C LYS A 20 -2.25 9.72 -10.25
N ASN A 21 -1.92 8.48 -10.64
CA ASN A 21 -2.55 7.83 -11.79
C ASN A 21 -4.00 7.42 -11.54
N TYR A 22 -4.32 6.96 -10.33
CA TYR A 22 -5.67 6.46 -10.01
C TYR A 22 -6.56 7.52 -9.36
N LEU A 23 -5.99 8.44 -8.58
CA LEU A 23 -6.75 9.39 -7.76
C LEU A 23 -6.49 10.86 -8.14
N ASP A 24 -5.57 11.14 -9.07
CA ASP A 24 -5.06 12.49 -9.39
C ASP A 24 -4.55 13.28 -8.16
N VAL A 25 -4.07 12.57 -7.14
CA VAL A 25 -3.54 13.17 -5.91
C VAL A 25 -2.00 13.21 -5.93
N LYS A 26 -1.45 14.41 -5.69
CA LYS A 26 0.01 14.62 -5.57
C LYS A 26 0.49 14.79 -4.14
N SER A 27 -0.41 15.13 -3.22
CA SER A 27 -0.13 15.37 -1.81
C SER A 27 -1.38 15.12 -1.00
N HIS A 28 -1.23 14.48 0.15
CA HIS A 28 -2.32 14.23 1.10
C HIS A 28 -1.74 14.07 2.51
N ASP A 29 -2.50 14.40 3.55
CA ASP A 29 -2.04 14.33 4.93
C ASP A 29 -1.62 12.89 5.34
N LEU A 30 -2.23 11.88 4.70
CA LEU A 30 -1.90 10.47 4.91
C LEU A 30 -0.60 10.00 4.23
N PHE A 31 0.00 10.79 3.34
CA PHE A 31 1.20 10.36 2.60
C PHE A 31 2.37 10.05 3.54
N ALA A 32 2.57 10.86 4.58
CA ALA A 32 3.61 10.61 5.58
C ALA A 32 3.39 9.29 6.34
N THR A 33 2.12 8.98 6.66
CA THR A 33 1.75 7.70 7.29
C THR A 33 2.00 6.53 6.35
N ILE A 34 1.60 6.65 5.08
CA ILE A 34 1.78 5.62 4.06
C ILE A 34 3.27 5.39 3.78
N GLU A 35 4.07 6.45 3.67
CA GLU A 35 5.53 6.35 3.49
C GLU A 35 6.18 5.53 4.59
N ARG A 36 5.88 5.86 5.86
CA ARG A 36 6.39 5.11 7.01
C ARG A 36 5.95 3.65 6.96
N LEU A 37 4.68 3.40 6.70
CA LEU A 37 4.13 2.03 6.69
C LEU A 37 4.67 1.19 5.52
N LEU A 38 4.87 1.77 4.34
CA LEU A 38 5.52 1.09 3.20
C LEU A 38 6.99 0.76 3.52
N GLY A 39 7.67 1.57 4.32
CA GLY A 39 9.02 1.25 4.82
C GLY A 39 9.06 0.12 5.85
N GLU A 40 7.93 -0.20 6.47
CA GLU A 40 7.80 -1.23 7.50
C GLU A 40 7.10 -2.51 6.99
N THR A 41 6.66 -2.52 5.74
CA THR A 41 5.88 -3.61 5.14
C THR A 41 6.41 -4.01 3.77
N ASN A 42 6.18 -5.28 3.44
CA ASN A 42 6.63 -5.89 2.19
C ASN A 42 5.47 -6.01 1.19
N MET A 43 4.76 -4.90 0.94
CA MET A 43 3.60 -4.87 0.02
C MET A 43 4.06 -4.60 -1.41
N ILE A 44 3.56 -5.35 -2.40
CA ILE A 44 3.96 -5.16 -3.80
C ILE A 44 3.14 -4.03 -4.47
N PRO A 45 3.64 -3.40 -5.54
CA PRO A 45 2.93 -2.31 -6.21
C PRO A 45 1.51 -2.67 -6.69
N ALA A 46 1.28 -3.93 -7.07
CA ALA A 46 -0.04 -4.40 -7.48
C ALA A 46 -1.07 -4.35 -6.35
N ASP A 47 -0.70 -4.85 -5.16
CA ASP A 47 -1.56 -4.80 -3.98
C ASP A 47 -1.83 -3.35 -3.54
N VAL A 48 -0.80 -2.49 -3.62
CA VAL A 48 -0.98 -1.05 -3.34
C VAL A 48 -1.96 -0.43 -4.34
N ALA A 49 -1.82 -0.73 -5.62
CA ALA A 49 -2.71 -0.23 -6.66
C ALA A 49 -4.16 -0.68 -6.44
N GLU A 50 -4.39 -1.93 -6.02
CA GLU A 50 -5.73 -2.46 -5.72
C GLU A 50 -6.47 -1.62 -4.66
N ASN A 51 -5.75 -1.10 -3.66
CA ASN A 51 -6.34 -0.25 -2.63
C ASN A 51 -6.58 1.20 -3.10
N LEU A 52 -5.93 1.61 -4.19
CA LEU A 52 -6.04 2.96 -4.75
C LEU A 52 -7.05 3.07 -5.89
N ILE A 53 -7.59 1.96 -6.38
CA ILE A 53 -8.64 1.95 -7.41
C ILE A 53 -10.00 2.15 -6.71
N PRO A 54 -10.73 3.25 -7.00
CA PRO A 54 -12.08 3.45 -6.48
C PRO A 54 -13.01 2.32 -6.95
N LYS A 55 -13.78 1.75 -6.04
CA LYS A 55 -14.70 0.63 -6.32
C LYS A 55 -16.09 1.10 -6.76
N SER A 56 -16.40 2.37 -6.53
CA SER A 56 -17.61 3.05 -7.00
C SER A 56 -17.33 4.54 -7.20
N ASP A 57 -18.25 5.23 -7.88
CA ASP A 57 -18.16 6.68 -8.11
C ASP A 57 -18.27 7.52 -6.81
N ASP A 58 -18.72 6.90 -5.71
CA ASP A 58 -18.85 7.55 -4.39
C ASP A 58 -17.55 7.47 -3.56
N GLU A 59 -16.59 6.61 -3.95
CA GLU A 59 -15.30 6.49 -3.27
C GLU A 59 -14.34 7.57 -3.77
N ASP A 60 -14.01 8.52 -2.89
CA ASP A 60 -13.01 9.54 -3.17
C ASP A 60 -11.59 9.08 -2.83
N ALA A 61 -10.62 9.95 -3.10
CA ALA A 61 -9.22 9.69 -2.79
C ALA A 61 -8.98 9.47 -1.28
N ASN A 62 -9.77 10.09 -0.40
CA ASN A 62 -9.61 9.90 1.04
C ASN A 62 -10.00 8.48 1.43
N VAL A 63 -11.11 7.97 0.91
CA VAL A 63 -11.54 6.58 1.17
C VAL A 63 -10.48 5.61 0.69
N CYS A 64 -9.98 5.77 -0.53
CA CYS A 64 -8.95 4.89 -1.10
C CYS A 64 -7.63 4.91 -0.30
N LEU A 65 -7.18 6.10 0.11
CA LEU A 65 -5.95 6.24 0.91
C LEU A 65 -6.11 5.68 2.33
N ASN A 66 -7.28 5.81 2.96
CA ASN A 66 -7.56 5.17 4.25
C ASN A 66 -7.59 3.65 4.13
N ASN A 67 -8.19 3.11 3.07
CA ASN A 67 -8.18 1.66 2.80
C ASN A 67 -6.75 1.13 2.69
N LEU A 68 -5.86 1.85 1.98
CA LEU A 68 -4.45 1.49 1.90
C LEU A 68 -3.76 1.52 3.27
N VAL A 69 -4.00 2.54 4.09
CA VAL A 69 -3.42 2.62 5.45
C VAL A 69 -3.84 1.41 6.28
N GLU A 70 -5.12 1.05 6.28
CA GLU A 70 -5.60 -0.14 7.00
C GLU A 70 -4.94 -1.43 6.48
N ALA A 71 -4.79 -1.57 5.16
CA ALA A 71 -4.18 -2.75 4.55
C ALA A 71 -2.70 -2.87 4.96
N LEU A 72 -1.98 -1.76 5.00
CA LEU A 72 -0.58 -1.71 5.44
C LEU A 72 -0.45 -2.01 6.93
N GLU A 73 -1.30 -1.46 7.78
CA GLU A 73 -1.31 -1.77 9.23
C GLU A 73 -1.57 -3.27 9.47
N LYS A 74 -2.56 -3.85 8.80
CA LYS A 74 -2.85 -5.30 8.88
C LYS A 74 -1.66 -6.13 8.40
N THR A 75 -0.96 -5.69 7.36
CA THR A 75 0.24 -6.37 6.82
C THR A 75 1.38 -6.33 7.83
N LYS A 76 1.61 -5.17 8.44
CA LYS A 76 2.61 -4.99 9.51
C LYS A 76 2.31 -5.87 10.72
N GLU A 77 1.07 -5.91 11.17
CA GLU A 77 0.66 -6.76 12.30
C GLU A 77 0.86 -8.25 12.01
N LYS A 78 0.54 -8.71 10.80
CA LYS A 78 0.77 -10.10 10.38
C LYS A 78 2.26 -10.43 10.39
N ALA A 79 3.10 -9.55 9.83
CA ALA A 79 4.56 -9.72 9.85
C ALA A 79 5.12 -9.81 11.28
N ARG A 80 4.56 -9.04 12.22
CA ARG A 80 4.94 -9.08 13.64
C ARG A 80 4.47 -10.34 14.37
N LYS A 81 3.34 -10.94 13.99
CA LYS A 81 2.85 -12.18 14.63
C LYS A 81 3.64 -13.40 14.16
N ILE A 82 3.99 -13.45 12.88
CA ILE A 82 4.85 -14.51 12.31
C ILE A 82 6.19 -14.58 13.05
N SER A 83 6.81 -13.43 13.40
CA SER A 83 8.08 -13.43 14.13
C SER A 83 8.00 -13.83 15.61
N VAL A 84 6.80 -13.98 16.18
CA VAL A 84 6.60 -14.38 17.59
C VAL A 84 6.19 -15.84 17.72
N GLU A 85 5.56 -16.43 16.70
CA GLU A 85 5.18 -17.85 16.70
C GLU A 85 6.32 -18.79 16.27
N ASP A 86 7.36 -18.27 15.59
CA ASP A 86 8.57 -19.01 15.19
C ASP A 86 9.72 -18.95 16.22
N ALA A 87 9.49 -18.42 17.44
CA ALA A 87 10.48 -18.26 18.51
C ALA A 87 10.13 -19.09 19.77
#